data_AF-A0A5C7LPL2-F1
#
_entry.id   AF-A0A5C7LPL2-F1
#
_cell.length_a   1.000
_cell.length_b   1.000
_cell.length_c   1.000
_cell.angle_alpha   90.00
_cell.angle_beta   90.00
_cell.angle_gamma   90.00
#
_symmetry.space_group_name_H-M   'P 1'
#
loop_
_entity.id
_entity.type
_entity.pdbx_description
1 polymer ?
#
loop_
_entity_poly.entity_id
_entity_poly.type
_entity_poly.pdbx_seq_one_letter_code
_entity_poly.pdbx_strand_id
1 'polypeptide(L)'
;MTDYNYEQQQVLFKWVYRNFKKVKKEKTSWVNCACPQHEDKSPSFSINLATGGYFCHSQRCPNPRGHLSKLEMPEAYPIGSSEKTIDKTPPREDRYYIYRDERGRNLLRVTRTPDKKFFQARWVAGKWESGGTQATRRPLYRLPELLNSDEKTIYWVEGEKDCENLVALGVQATTTAGGADNLSKLCRRSARAALSNKVVIIIPDRDEAGNSYALQAESIALAYANEVNLLRIPTDAWDDPKKPNKDISDWIAFSKGGVMRTKEDLAALVDEYTEHFLDPYDRPMIISSDRDLRDVSQEMVGILRQSNNPEPWLFCKDGWITRIQQKTDGSPYFRELNATILVGLMAEFAAWKRRKGKQIVDCFPSEQVAKDILGRLSDQFPAVAEIAFTPVMSSTGRLLRNDGFYPEDLLYLKSIGLSKMAAVPKRPTEADVAEAKRFIFEEWLCNYPFDGQSSKCHALALMLTPFVRRMVKCVPMFLIDGNANGTGKTKLAKILAWPALGSDICTMGETNDE
;
A
#
# COMPACT_ATOMS: atom_id res chain seq x y z
N MET A 1 31.62 4.15 17.17
CA MET A 1 32.91 3.53 16.83
C MET A 1 33.71 4.61 16.17
N THR A 2 34.71 5.14 16.87
CA THR A 2 35.59 6.18 16.35
C THR A 2 36.60 5.52 15.41
N ASP A 3 36.56 5.89 14.14
CA ASP A 3 37.62 5.55 13.19
C ASP A 3 38.97 6.05 13.75
N TYR A 4 39.91 5.13 13.96
CA TYR A 4 41.27 5.47 14.37
C TYR A 4 42.02 6.10 13.20
N ASN A 5 42.66 7.25 13.45
CA ASN A 5 43.39 8.09 12.47
C ASN A 5 44.44 7.26 11.68
N TYR A 6 44.42 7.39 10.34
CA TYR A 6 45.35 6.78 9.39
C TYR A 6 46.83 6.96 9.77
N GLU A 7 47.20 8.09 10.38
CA GLU A 7 48.57 8.36 10.85
C GLU A 7 49.01 7.40 11.96
N GLN A 8 48.12 7.04 12.89
CA GLN A 8 48.43 6.13 14.00
C GLN A 8 48.65 4.70 13.50
N GLN A 9 47.90 4.27 12.48
CA GLN A 9 48.08 2.97 11.84
C GLN A 9 49.44 2.86 11.14
N GLN A 10 49.96 3.95 10.58
CA GLN A 10 51.28 3.98 9.94
C GLN A 10 52.43 3.89 10.95
N VAL A 11 52.30 4.52 12.13
CA VAL A 11 53.29 4.42 13.22
C VAL A 11 53.36 2.99 13.74
N LEU A 12 52.21 2.37 14.03
CA LEU A 12 52.15 0.99 14.51
C LEU A 12 52.67 0.00 13.46
N PHE A 13 52.36 0.22 12.18
CA PHE A 13 52.89 -0.60 11.09
C PHE A 13 54.42 -0.57 11.04
N LYS A 14 55.04 0.62 11.15
CA LYS A 14 56.50 0.76 11.17
C LYS A 14 57.13 0.02 12.37
N TRP A 15 56.48 0.03 13.54
CA TRP A 15 56.95 -0.72 14.69
C TRP A 15 56.83 -2.23 14.48
N VAL A 16 55.69 -2.73 13.99
CA VAL A 16 55.50 -4.16 13.68
C VAL A 16 56.53 -4.63 12.67
N TYR A 17 56.78 -3.83 11.63
CA TYR A 17 57.80 -4.14 10.61
C TYR A 17 59.21 -4.27 11.18
N ARG A 18 59.55 -3.51 12.24
CA ARG A 18 60.87 -3.55 12.89
C ARG A 18 61.03 -4.69 13.89
N ASN A 19 59.96 -5.08 14.57
CA ASN A 19 60.04 -6.00 15.72
C ASN A 19 59.63 -7.44 15.40
N PHE A 20 58.94 -7.66 14.27
CA PHE A 20 58.51 -8.99 13.88
C PHE A 20 59.19 -9.42 12.58
N LYS A 21 59.39 -10.72 12.43
CA LYS A 21 59.95 -11.32 11.20
C LYS A 21 58.83 -11.69 10.22
N LYS A 22 59.15 -11.76 8.93
CA LYS A 22 58.23 -12.18 7.84
C LYS A 22 56.94 -11.33 7.74
N VAL A 23 57.06 -10.01 7.96
CA VAL A 23 55.93 -9.08 7.97
C VAL A 23 55.38 -8.87 6.56
N LYS A 24 54.06 -9.07 6.40
CA LYS A 24 53.29 -8.83 5.16
C LYS A 24 52.06 -8.00 5.50
N LYS A 25 51.95 -6.82 4.88
CA LYS A 25 50.76 -5.96 5.01
C LYS A 25 49.67 -6.45 4.06
N GLU A 26 48.45 -6.58 4.56
CA GLU A 26 47.29 -6.86 3.70
C GLU A 26 46.66 -5.54 3.20
N LYS A 27 45.73 -5.62 2.23
CA LYS A 27 44.99 -4.42 1.75
C LYS A 27 44.04 -3.83 2.81
N THR A 28 43.89 -4.47 3.97
CA THR A 28 43.06 -4.07 5.10
C THR A 28 43.91 -3.48 6.24
N SER A 29 43.29 -3.04 7.34
CA SER A 29 43.99 -2.64 8.58
C SER A 29 44.66 -3.80 9.33
N TRP A 30 45.02 -4.89 8.64
CA TRP A 30 45.65 -6.09 9.20
C TRP A 30 47.05 -6.34 8.63
N VAL A 31 47.93 -6.88 9.48
CA VAL A 31 49.32 -7.21 9.16
C VAL A 31 49.61 -8.61 9.67
N ASN A 32 50.18 -9.46 8.80
CA ASN A 32 50.61 -10.79 9.19
C ASN A 32 52.13 -10.84 9.39
N CYS A 33 52.58 -11.53 10.43
CA CYS A 33 53.99 -11.75 10.73
C CYS A 33 54.22 -13.10 11.42
N ALA A 34 55.47 -13.46 11.67
CA ALA A 34 55.81 -14.64 12.47
C ALA A 34 55.44 -14.40 13.94
N CYS A 35 54.86 -15.41 14.60
CA CYS A 35 54.54 -15.35 16.02
C CYS A 35 55.81 -15.22 16.86
N PRO A 36 55.83 -14.34 17.89
CA PRO A 36 56.98 -14.22 18.78
C PRO A 36 57.07 -15.36 19.80
N GLN A 37 56.03 -16.19 19.92
CA GLN A 37 55.89 -17.21 20.97
C GLN A 37 56.16 -18.64 20.50
N HIS A 38 56.29 -18.86 19.19
CA HIS A 38 56.71 -20.14 18.63
C HIS A 38 57.33 -19.93 17.25
N GLU A 39 58.15 -20.90 16.82
CA GLU A 39 58.70 -20.85 15.47
C GLU A 39 57.63 -21.10 14.41
N ASP A 40 57.68 -20.25 13.38
CA ASP A 40 56.73 -20.25 12.27
C ASP A 40 57.44 -20.49 10.93
N LYS A 41 57.04 -21.54 10.21
CA LYS A 41 57.42 -21.72 8.80
C LYS A 41 56.74 -20.65 7.92
N SER A 42 55.46 -20.38 8.15
CA SER A 42 54.64 -19.35 7.51
C SER A 42 54.07 -18.36 8.55
N PRO A 43 53.92 -17.06 8.22
CA PRO A 43 53.37 -16.06 9.15
C PRO A 43 52.00 -16.51 9.68
N SER A 44 51.91 -16.78 10.99
CA SER A 44 50.68 -17.23 11.64
C SER A 44 50.07 -16.16 12.54
N PHE A 45 50.72 -15.01 12.70
CA PHE A 45 50.38 -13.96 13.67
C PHE A 45 49.82 -12.73 12.97
N SER A 46 48.53 -12.43 13.19
CA SER A 46 47.79 -11.33 12.56
C SER A 46 47.54 -10.22 13.56
N ILE A 47 47.96 -8.99 13.23
CA ILE A 47 47.84 -7.79 14.06
C ILE A 47 46.89 -6.81 13.37
N ASN A 48 45.89 -6.31 14.09
CA ASN A 48 45.00 -5.26 13.62
C ASN A 48 45.58 -3.89 13.99
N LEU A 49 45.98 -3.11 12.98
CA LEU A 49 46.59 -1.80 13.14
C LEU A 49 45.64 -0.72 13.69
N ALA A 50 44.33 -0.90 13.57
CA ALA A 50 43.34 0.04 14.07
C ALA A 50 43.02 -0.17 15.57
N THR A 51 43.25 -1.38 16.10
CA THR A 51 42.86 -1.75 17.47
C THR A 51 44.01 -2.23 18.33
N GLY A 52 45.20 -2.50 17.78
CA GLY A 52 46.33 -3.09 18.50
C GLY A 52 46.12 -4.55 18.94
N GLY A 53 44.96 -5.13 18.64
CA GLY A 53 44.64 -6.54 18.91
C GLY A 53 45.38 -7.49 17.96
N TYR A 54 45.74 -8.66 18.46
CA TYR A 54 46.38 -9.70 17.66
C TYR A 54 45.68 -11.07 17.80
N PHE A 55 45.81 -11.89 16.75
CA PHE A 55 45.41 -13.28 16.73
C PHE A 55 46.49 -14.14 16.07
N CYS A 56 46.85 -15.27 16.70
CA CYS A 56 47.69 -16.31 16.12
C CYS A 56 46.82 -17.47 15.65
N HIS A 57 46.99 -17.88 14.40
CA HIS A 57 46.26 -18.98 13.77
C HIS A 57 46.82 -20.37 14.11
N SER A 58 47.95 -20.44 14.82
CA SER A 58 48.54 -21.70 15.27
C SER A 58 47.81 -22.26 16.49
N GLN A 59 47.36 -23.50 16.40
CA GLN A 59 46.75 -24.23 17.53
C GLN A 59 47.74 -24.53 18.67
N ARG A 60 49.04 -24.34 18.43
CA ARG A 60 50.11 -24.56 19.41
C ARG A 60 50.58 -23.26 20.08
N CYS A 61 49.96 -22.13 19.75
CA CYS A 61 50.32 -20.85 20.34
C CYS A 61 49.83 -20.80 21.80
N PRO A 62 50.72 -20.55 22.77
CA PRO A 62 50.34 -20.48 24.18
C PRO A 62 49.44 -19.28 24.49
N ASN A 63 49.60 -18.16 23.77
CA ASN A 63 48.68 -17.01 23.84
C ASN A 63 48.20 -16.62 22.44
N PRO A 64 47.18 -17.32 21.91
CA PRO A 64 46.76 -17.12 20.53
C PRO A 64 46.02 -15.79 20.33
N ARG A 65 45.58 -15.09 21.38
CA ARG A 65 44.85 -13.80 21.29
C ARG A 65 45.35 -12.85 22.36
N GLY A 66 45.43 -11.57 22.03
CA GLY A 66 45.81 -10.55 23.00
C GLY A 66 45.86 -9.16 22.38
N HIS A 67 46.55 -8.26 23.07
CA HIS A 67 46.76 -6.88 22.64
C HIS A 67 48.26 -6.58 22.72
N LEU A 68 48.80 -5.84 21.76
CA LEU A 68 50.24 -5.54 21.65
C LEU A 68 50.81 -4.81 22.87
N SER A 69 49.98 -4.07 23.62
CA SER A 69 50.41 -3.42 24.87
C SER A 69 50.92 -4.40 25.94
N LYS A 70 50.64 -5.70 25.81
CA LYS A 70 51.14 -6.75 26.71
C LYS A 70 52.46 -7.39 26.23
N LEU A 71 53.03 -6.93 25.12
CA LEU A 71 54.23 -7.49 24.48
C LEU A 71 55.42 -6.52 24.46
N GLU A 72 55.56 -5.69 25.52
CA GLU A 72 56.65 -4.69 25.69
C GLU A 72 56.78 -3.71 24.49
N MET A 73 56.02 -2.62 24.52
CA MET A 73 56.09 -1.53 23.52
C MET A 73 56.74 -0.26 24.09
N PRO A 74 57.41 0.59 23.27
CA PRO A 74 58.09 1.81 23.74
C PRO A 74 57.13 2.92 24.22
N GLU A 75 57.60 3.71 25.19
CA GLU A 75 56.89 4.73 25.99
C GLU A 75 56.19 5.88 25.24
N ALA A 76 56.30 5.98 23.91
CA ALA A 76 55.74 7.09 23.12
C ALA A 76 54.38 6.78 22.46
N TYR A 77 53.52 6.02 23.13
CA TYR A 77 52.14 5.78 22.69
C TYR A 77 51.18 6.36 23.75
N PRO A 78 50.29 7.31 23.41
CA PRO A 78 49.20 7.66 24.31
C PRO A 78 48.26 6.45 24.36
N ILE A 79 48.41 5.68 25.43
CA ILE A 79 47.51 4.60 25.78
C ILE A 79 46.15 5.28 25.98
N GLY A 80 45.21 5.01 25.07
CA GLY A 80 43.81 5.08 25.43
C GLY A 80 43.58 4.02 26.49
N SER A 81 43.89 4.36 27.74
CA SER A 81 43.60 3.54 28.90
C SER A 81 42.08 3.52 29.01
N SER A 82 41.47 2.53 28.37
CA SER A 82 40.38 1.86 29.07
C SER A 82 41.02 1.02 30.18
N GLU A 83 41.50 1.71 31.22
CA GLU A 83 41.35 1.17 32.55
C GLU A 83 39.86 0.88 32.66
N LYS A 84 39.50 -0.38 32.42
CA LYS A 84 38.31 -0.93 33.06
C LYS A 84 38.63 -0.82 34.53
N THR A 85 38.21 0.28 35.13
CA THR A 85 37.69 0.25 36.49
C THR A 85 36.89 -1.05 36.57
N ILE A 86 37.35 -1.95 37.45
CA ILE A 86 36.51 -3.05 37.92
C ILE A 86 35.40 -2.32 38.67
N ASP A 87 34.42 -1.85 37.91
CA ASP A 87 33.18 -1.35 38.41
C ASP A 87 32.63 -2.51 39.22
N LYS A 88 32.53 -2.30 40.54
CA LYS A 88 31.97 -3.27 41.49
C LYS A 88 30.46 -3.39 41.29
N THR A 89 29.99 -3.34 40.05
CA THR A 89 28.64 -3.71 39.68
C THR A 89 28.62 -5.23 39.52
N PRO A 90 27.66 -5.92 40.17
CA PRO A 90 27.50 -7.36 40.00
C PRO A 90 27.37 -7.70 38.51
N PRO A 91 27.82 -8.90 38.07
CA PRO A 91 27.75 -9.31 36.68
C PRO A 91 26.31 -9.11 36.19
N ARG A 92 26.14 -8.28 35.15
CA ARG A 92 24.84 -8.14 34.49
C ARG A 92 24.40 -9.55 34.08
N GLU A 93 23.23 -9.97 34.49
CA GLU A 93 22.71 -11.31 34.20
C GLU A 93 22.18 -11.37 32.76
N ASP A 94 22.11 -12.58 32.21
CA ASP A 94 21.43 -12.84 30.95
C ASP A 94 19.94 -12.49 31.05
N ARG A 95 19.38 -11.84 30.04
CA ARG A 95 17.92 -11.68 29.90
C ARG A 95 17.33 -12.75 29.01
N TYR A 96 16.18 -13.28 29.40
CA TYR A 96 15.46 -14.33 28.68
C TYR A 96 14.08 -13.85 28.23
N TYR A 97 13.84 -13.89 26.92
CA TYR A 97 12.54 -13.58 26.32
C TYR A 97 11.90 -14.86 25.81
N ILE A 98 10.72 -15.21 26.34
CA ILE A 98 10.05 -16.49 26.06
C ILE A 98 8.87 -16.26 25.13
N TYR A 99 8.92 -16.88 23.96
CA TYR A 99 7.86 -16.92 22.96
C TYR A 99 6.96 -18.13 23.24
N ARG A 100 5.65 -17.85 23.36
CA ARG A 100 4.62 -18.83 23.72
C ARG A 100 3.59 -18.97 22.60
N ASP A 101 2.94 -20.13 22.53
CA ASP A 101 1.77 -20.32 21.66
C ASP A 101 0.50 -19.70 22.24
N GLU A 102 -0.63 -19.81 21.54
CA GLU A 102 -1.93 -19.25 21.93
C GLU A 102 -2.45 -19.78 23.28
N ARG A 103 -1.92 -20.91 23.75
CA ARG A 103 -2.29 -21.55 25.03
C ARG A 103 -1.27 -21.27 26.13
N GLY A 104 -0.29 -20.40 25.89
CA GLY A 104 0.76 -20.07 26.85
C GLY A 104 1.90 -21.09 26.94
N ARG A 105 1.98 -22.08 26.03
CA ARG A 105 3.05 -23.08 26.07
C ARG A 105 4.34 -22.54 25.46
N ASN A 106 5.46 -22.79 26.12
CA ASN A 106 6.79 -22.35 25.66
C ASN A 106 7.14 -22.97 24.30
N LEU A 107 7.65 -22.15 23.38
CA LEU A 107 8.13 -22.59 22.06
C LEU A 107 9.60 -22.24 21.83
N LEU A 108 9.92 -20.96 22.00
CA LEU A 108 11.22 -20.38 21.66
C LEU A 108 11.68 -19.45 22.77
N ARG A 109 12.97 -19.43 23.05
CA ARG A 109 13.61 -18.49 23.97
C ARG A 109 14.71 -17.74 23.25
N VAL A 110 14.69 -16.41 23.35
CA VAL A 110 15.78 -15.54 22.95
C VAL A 110 16.53 -15.12 24.21
N THR A 111 17.82 -15.41 24.27
CA THR A 111 18.71 -15.02 25.38
C THR A 111 19.57 -13.87 24.92
N ARG A 112 19.52 -12.75 25.65
CA ARG A 112 20.37 -11.59 25.42
C ARG A 112 21.42 -11.51 26.52
N THR A 113 22.68 -11.63 26.14
CA THR A 113 23.80 -11.52 27.06
C THR A 113 24.17 -10.06 27.36
N PRO A 114 24.95 -9.79 28.42
CA PRO A 114 25.43 -8.45 28.75
C PRO A 114 26.22 -7.76 27.65
N ASP A 115 26.96 -8.53 26.84
CA ASP A 115 27.71 -8.07 25.68
C ASP A 115 26.85 -7.94 24.41
N LYS A 116 25.51 -7.92 24.56
CA LYS A 116 24.51 -7.76 23.49
C LYS A 116 24.58 -8.85 22.41
N LYS A 117 24.95 -10.08 22.77
CA LYS A 117 24.80 -11.24 21.88
C LYS A 117 23.45 -11.89 22.11
N PHE A 118 22.92 -12.48 21.04
CA PHE A 118 21.61 -13.10 21.04
C PHE A 118 21.73 -14.59 20.71
N PHE A 119 21.17 -15.43 21.58
CA PHE A 119 21.13 -16.87 21.40
C PHE A 119 19.69 -17.37 21.40
N GLN A 120 19.38 -18.34 20.54
CA GLN A 120 18.03 -18.90 20.42
C GLN A 120 18.01 -20.36 20.87
N ALA A 121 17.02 -20.71 21.70
CA ALA A 121 16.78 -22.07 22.18
C ALA A 121 15.31 -22.46 22.00
N ARG A 122 15.05 -23.73 21.67
CA ARG A 122 13.70 -24.27 21.50
C ARG A 122 13.27 -25.08 22.72
N TRP A 123 11.97 -25.14 22.99
CA TRP A 123 11.41 -25.95 24.08
C TRP A 123 11.09 -27.36 23.59
N VAL A 124 11.77 -28.37 24.12
CA VAL A 124 11.59 -29.78 23.76
C VAL A 124 11.54 -30.62 25.03
N ALA A 125 10.47 -31.39 25.21
CA ALA A 125 10.32 -32.34 26.33
C ALA A 125 10.69 -31.77 27.73
N GLY A 126 10.30 -30.51 28.00
CA GLY A 126 10.55 -29.87 29.30
C GLY A 126 11.93 -29.23 29.47
N LYS A 127 12.75 -29.17 28.41
CA LYS A 127 14.11 -28.60 28.44
C LYS A 127 14.34 -27.61 27.30
N TRP A 128 15.28 -26.68 27.50
CA TRP A 128 15.75 -25.75 26.48
C TRP A 128 16.92 -26.35 25.70
N GLU A 129 16.74 -26.58 24.41
CA GLU A 129 17.80 -27.08 23.52
C GLU A 129 18.35 -25.95 22.65
N SER A 130 19.69 -25.87 22.51
CA SER A 130 20.37 -24.90 21.65
C SER A 130 20.37 -25.33 20.18
N GLY A 131 20.07 -24.40 19.26
CA GLY A 131 20.20 -24.60 17.81
C GLY A 131 18.91 -25.08 17.10
N GLY A 132 18.81 -24.75 15.80
CA GLY A 132 17.82 -25.35 14.88
C GLY A 132 16.41 -24.75 14.92
N THR A 133 16.25 -23.48 14.55
CA THR A 133 14.93 -22.82 14.42
C THR A 133 14.14 -23.17 13.15
N GLN A 134 14.62 -24.10 12.32
CA GLN A 134 13.94 -24.46 11.07
C GLN A 134 12.59 -25.17 11.29
N ALA A 135 12.45 -25.92 12.39
CA ALA A 135 11.24 -26.71 12.68
C ALA A 135 10.35 -26.12 13.78
N THR A 136 10.78 -25.04 14.46
CA THR A 136 10.03 -24.46 15.58
C THR A 136 9.20 -23.29 15.11
N ARG A 137 7.88 -23.36 15.32
CA ARG A 137 6.95 -22.25 15.06
C ARG A 137 7.42 -20.99 15.79
N ARG A 138 7.53 -19.87 15.08
CA ARG A 138 7.91 -18.57 15.63
C ARG A 138 6.69 -17.66 15.75
N PRO A 139 6.05 -17.55 16.92
CA PRO A 139 4.95 -16.62 17.11
C PRO A 139 5.45 -15.18 17.24
N LEU A 140 4.51 -14.23 17.26
CA LEU A 140 4.79 -12.89 17.79
C LEU A 140 5.17 -12.99 19.26
N TYR A 141 6.07 -12.11 19.72
CA TYR A 141 6.38 -12.01 21.15
C TYR A 141 5.11 -11.60 21.91
N ARG A 142 4.92 -12.14 23.13
CA ARG A 142 3.73 -11.89 23.95
C ARG A 142 2.38 -12.28 23.31
N LEU A 143 2.36 -13.28 22.42
CA LEU A 143 1.15 -13.72 21.73
C LEU A 143 -0.06 -13.99 22.67
N PRO A 144 0.06 -14.75 23.78
CA PRO A 144 -1.06 -14.93 24.71
C PRO A 144 -1.62 -13.62 25.25
N GLU A 145 -0.74 -12.69 25.60
CA GLU A 145 -1.10 -11.40 26.18
C GLU A 145 -1.82 -10.51 25.14
N LEU A 146 -1.38 -10.53 23.87
CA LEU A 146 -2.03 -9.82 22.77
C LEU A 146 -3.45 -10.36 22.50
N LEU A 147 -3.64 -11.69 22.57
CA LEU A 147 -4.92 -12.33 22.31
C LEU A 147 -5.95 -12.11 23.42
N ASN A 148 -5.50 -11.95 24.66
CA ASN A 148 -6.37 -11.76 25.84
C ASN A 148 -6.54 -10.27 26.21
N SER A 149 -6.16 -9.34 25.33
CA SER A 149 -6.23 -7.90 25.57
C SER A 149 -7.34 -7.23 24.74
N ASP A 150 -8.14 -6.41 25.41
CA ASP A 150 -9.18 -5.58 24.76
C ASP A 150 -8.60 -4.34 24.07
N GLU A 151 -7.38 -3.94 24.39
CA GLU A 151 -6.67 -2.81 23.76
C GLU A 151 -6.64 -2.96 22.23
N LYS A 152 -7.08 -1.92 21.52
CA LYS A 152 -7.17 -1.94 20.05
C LYS A 152 -5.85 -1.61 19.36
N THR A 153 -4.94 -0.96 20.06
CA THR A 153 -3.66 -0.49 19.50
C THR A 153 -2.52 -1.40 19.94
N ILE A 154 -1.69 -1.84 19.00
CA ILE A 154 -0.49 -2.65 19.25
C ILE A 154 0.71 -1.93 18.67
N TYR A 155 1.74 -1.72 19.48
CA TYR A 155 3.03 -1.18 19.05
C TYR A 155 3.96 -2.32 18.63
N TRP A 156 4.55 -2.23 17.44
CA TRP A 156 5.48 -3.24 16.92
C TRP A 156 6.87 -2.64 16.75
N VAL A 157 7.83 -3.14 17.52
CA VAL A 157 9.25 -2.70 17.54
C VAL A 157 10.20 -3.81 17.09
N GLU A 158 11.44 -3.48 16.76
CA GLU A 158 12.43 -4.45 16.27
C GLU A 158 12.94 -5.42 17.36
N GLY A 159 13.09 -4.95 18.60
CA GLY A 159 13.73 -5.71 19.68
C GLY A 159 12.84 -6.04 20.88
N GLU A 160 13.15 -7.14 21.58
CA GLU A 160 12.40 -7.53 22.78
C GLU A 160 12.56 -6.55 23.95
N LYS A 161 13.71 -5.87 24.04
CA LYS A 161 13.97 -4.84 25.07
C LYS A 161 13.02 -3.65 24.89
N ASP A 162 12.91 -3.15 23.67
CA ASP A 162 12.03 -2.03 23.32
C ASP A 162 10.56 -2.40 23.57
N CYS A 163 10.20 -3.64 23.25
CA CYS A 163 8.86 -4.16 23.49
C CYS A 163 8.54 -4.19 25.00
N GLU A 164 9.46 -4.64 25.84
CA GLU A 164 9.27 -4.64 27.30
C GLU A 164 9.17 -3.23 27.88
N ASN A 165 9.95 -2.27 27.35
CA ASN A 165 9.90 -0.89 27.81
C ASN A 165 8.57 -0.22 27.45
N LEU A 166 8.01 -0.48 26.26
CA LEU A 166 6.66 -0.02 25.90
C LEU A 166 5.58 -0.68 26.77
N VAL A 167 5.70 -1.98 27.05
CA VAL A 167 4.78 -2.66 27.97
C VAL A 167 4.84 -2.06 29.38
N ALA A 168 6.03 -1.69 29.85
CA ALA A 168 6.21 -1.04 31.14
C ALA A 168 5.57 0.36 31.21
N LEU A 169 5.37 1.03 30.06
CA LEU A 169 4.57 2.26 29.96
C LEU A 169 3.05 2.02 29.96
N GLY A 170 2.58 0.78 29.91
CA GLY A 170 1.15 0.45 29.94
C GLY A 170 0.48 0.43 28.57
N VAL A 171 1.23 0.15 27.49
CA VAL A 171 0.69 -0.12 26.15
C VAL A 171 0.92 -1.57 25.71
N GLN A 172 0.10 -2.07 24.78
CA GLN A 172 0.35 -3.37 24.16
C GLN A 172 1.48 -3.24 23.15
N ALA A 173 2.53 -4.05 23.29
CA ALA A 173 3.62 -4.08 22.33
C ALA A 173 4.05 -5.51 21.99
N THR A 174 4.64 -5.66 20.80
CA THR A 174 5.15 -6.92 20.28
C THR A 174 6.44 -6.73 19.49
N THR A 175 7.09 -7.86 19.21
CA THR A 175 8.24 -7.96 18.30
C THR A 175 8.35 -9.39 17.75
N THR A 176 9.43 -9.68 17.01
CA THR A 176 9.71 -10.98 16.40
C THR A 176 11.11 -11.47 16.73
N ALA A 177 11.25 -12.80 16.88
CA ALA A 177 12.56 -13.37 17.18
C ALA A 177 13.54 -13.28 16.00
N GLY A 178 14.67 -12.61 16.25
CA GLY A 178 15.83 -12.61 15.36
C GLY A 178 15.89 -11.49 14.33
N GLY A 179 15.21 -10.36 14.57
CA GLY A 179 15.34 -9.13 13.79
C GLY A 179 14.96 -9.26 12.31
N ALA A 180 15.43 -8.30 11.50
CA ALA A 180 15.02 -8.12 10.11
C ALA A 180 15.28 -9.34 9.21
N ASP A 181 16.35 -10.10 9.46
CA ASP A 181 16.72 -11.26 8.64
C ASP A 181 15.85 -12.51 8.89
N ASN A 182 15.01 -12.51 9.93
CA ASN A 182 14.19 -13.66 10.31
C ASN A 182 12.68 -13.41 10.27
N LEU A 183 12.23 -12.23 9.84
CA LEU A 183 10.80 -11.90 9.80
C LEU A 183 10.00 -12.83 8.88
N SER A 184 10.61 -13.31 7.79
CA SER A 184 10.04 -14.30 6.87
C SER A 184 9.67 -15.63 7.55
N LYS A 185 10.28 -15.94 8.70
CA LYS A 185 10.02 -17.15 9.48
C LYS A 185 8.89 -16.96 10.50
N LEU A 186 8.31 -15.76 10.60
CA LEU A 186 7.18 -15.48 11.48
C LEU A 186 5.98 -16.36 11.09
N CYS A 187 5.35 -16.97 12.09
CA CYS A 187 4.14 -17.72 11.87
C CYS A 187 2.98 -16.78 11.52
N ARG A 188 2.55 -16.83 10.26
CA ARG A 188 1.43 -16.02 9.75
C ARG A 188 0.11 -16.26 10.49
N ARG A 189 -0.11 -17.48 11.02
CA ARG A 189 -1.30 -17.78 11.84
C ARG A 189 -1.33 -16.98 13.14
N SER A 190 -0.21 -16.83 13.84
CA SER A 190 -0.16 -16.01 15.06
C SER A 190 -0.25 -14.52 14.74
N ALA A 191 0.36 -14.08 13.65
CA ALA A 191 0.24 -12.69 13.21
C ALA A 191 -1.23 -12.35 12.89
N ARG A 192 -1.91 -13.21 12.12
CA ARG A 192 -3.35 -13.04 11.84
C ARG A 192 -4.17 -13.00 13.13
N ALA A 193 -3.99 -13.97 14.02
CA ALA A 193 -4.77 -14.04 15.25
C ALA A 193 -4.59 -12.81 16.16
N ALA A 194 -3.37 -12.30 16.29
CA ALA A 194 -3.07 -11.18 17.18
C ALA A 194 -3.44 -9.81 16.60
N LEU A 195 -3.33 -9.62 15.27
CA LEU A 195 -3.43 -8.31 14.64
C LEU A 195 -4.84 -8.01 14.08
N SER A 196 -5.69 -9.03 13.90
CA SER A 196 -7.06 -8.82 13.40
C SER A 196 -7.88 -7.86 14.26
N ASN A 197 -8.54 -6.90 13.61
CA ASN A 197 -9.33 -5.82 14.23
C ASN A 197 -8.51 -4.88 15.15
N LYS A 198 -7.19 -4.81 14.99
CA LYS A 198 -6.30 -3.92 15.74
C LYS A 198 -5.71 -2.84 14.83
N VAL A 199 -5.30 -1.73 15.45
CA VAL A 199 -4.44 -0.69 14.86
C VAL A 199 -3.00 -1.03 15.23
N VAL A 200 -2.09 -1.10 14.26
CA VAL A 200 -0.70 -1.45 14.48
C VAL A 200 0.20 -0.24 14.24
N ILE A 201 0.96 0.16 15.25
CA ILE A 201 1.92 1.26 15.16
C ILE A 201 3.33 0.68 15.15
N ILE A 202 4.02 0.79 14.02
CA ILE A 202 5.38 0.27 13.84
C ILE A 202 6.38 1.36 14.20
N ILE A 203 7.36 1.04 15.04
CA ILE A 203 8.42 1.97 15.46
C ILE A 203 9.77 1.35 15.08
N PRO A 204 10.45 1.88 14.03
CA PRO A 204 11.78 1.40 13.63
C PRO A 204 12.88 1.93 14.56
N ASP A 205 13.96 1.16 14.68
CA ASP A 205 15.25 1.68 15.16
C ASP A 205 15.79 2.71 14.14
N ARG A 206 16.53 3.72 14.63
CA ARG A 206 17.08 4.83 13.84
C ARG A 206 18.33 4.42 13.07
N ASP A 207 18.25 3.37 12.28
CA ASP A 207 19.28 2.94 11.34
C ASP A 207 18.70 2.26 10.08
N GLU A 208 19.57 1.87 9.15
CA GLU A 208 19.14 1.23 7.89
C GLU A 208 18.50 -0.15 8.12
N ALA A 209 18.92 -0.88 9.16
CA ALA A 209 18.39 -2.19 9.49
C ALA A 209 16.98 -2.08 10.07
N GLY A 210 16.75 -1.11 10.96
CA GLY A 210 15.44 -0.80 11.53
C GLY A 210 14.43 -0.34 10.48
N ASN A 211 14.87 0.43 9.49
CA ASN A 211 14.02 0.77 8.35
C ASN A 211 13.60 -0.47 7.53
N SER A 212 14.55 -1.38 7.28
CA SER A 212 14.26 -2.65 6.60
C SER A 212 13.34 -3.56 7.42
N TYR A 213 13.51 -3.56 8.76
CA TYR A 213 12.63 -4.27 9.68
C TYR A 213 11.19 -3.76 9.60
N ALA A 214 11.01 -2.44 9.71
CA ALA A 214 9.70 -1.80 9.71
C ALA A 214 8.92 -2.07 8.43
N LEU A 215 9.55 -1.95 7.25
CA LEU A 215 8.89 -2.27 5.96
C LEU A 215 8.41 -3.73 5.89
N GLN A 216 9.19 -4.66 6.45
CA GLN A 216 8.77 -6.06 6.51
C GLN A 216 7.63 -6.28 7.51
N ALA A 217 7.70 -5.65 8.69
CA ALA A 217 6.64 -5.72 9.69
C ALA A 217 5.33 -5.11 9.16
N GLU A 218 5.42 -4.00 8.43
CA GLU A 218 4.32 -3.30 7.79
C GLU A 218 3.63 -4.21 6.77
N SER A 219 4.39 -4.81 5.86
CA SER A 219 3.84 -5.77 4.88
C SER A 219 3.10 -6.95 5.54
N ILE A 220 3.53 -7.37 6.73
CA ILE A 220 2.82 -8.41 7.49
C ILE A 220 1.57 -7.85 8.16
N ALA A 221 1.67 -6.68 8.78
CA ALA A 221 0.57 -6.03 9.49
C ALA A 221 -0.57 -5.67 8.53
N LEU A 222 -0.28 -5.10 7.36
CA LEU A 222 -1.28 -4.72 6.34
C LEU A 222 -2.13 -5.90 5.86
N ALA A 223 -1.60 -7.13 5.93
CA ALA A 223 -2.34 -8.32 5.55
C ALA A 223 -3.44 -8.72 6.55
N TYR A 224 -3.41 -8.21 7.79
CA TYR A 224 -4.25 -8.70 8.88
C TYR A 224 -4.87 -7.62 9.79
N ALA A 225 -4.21 -6.47 9.95
CA ALA A 225 -4.64 -5.37 10.81
C ALA A 225 -5.73 -4.52 10.14
N ASN A 226 -6.49 -3.78 10.95
CA ASN A 226 -7.46 -2.82 10.44
C ASN A 226 -6.78 -1.55 9.91
N GLU A 227 -5.68 -1.16 10.57
CA GLU A 227 -4.92 0.04 10.26
C GLU A 227 -3.46 -0.18 10.64
N VAL A 228 -2.54 0.36 9.84
CA VAL A 228 -1.09 0.25 10.08
C VAL A 228 -0.47 1.63 9.92
N ASN A 229 0.28 2.04 10.93
CA ASN A 229 0.86 3.37 11.08
C ASN A 229 2.36 3.23 11.35
N LEU A 230 3.17 4.14 10.80
CA LEU A 230 4.61 4.19 11.09
C LEU A 230 4.94 5.41 11.93
N LEU A 231 5.50 5.18 13.12
CA LEU A 231 5.97 6.25 13.97
C LEU A 231 7.48 6.40 13.85
N ARG A 232 7.92 7.48 13.19
CA ARG A 232 9.32 7.88 13.17
C ARG A 232 9.55 8.91 14.26
N ILE A 233 10.34 8.55 15.27
CA ILE A 233 10.61 9.45 16.37
C ILE A 233 11.51 10.60 15.86
N PRO A 234 11.08 11.87 15.95
CA PRO A 234 11.80 13.02 15.38
C PRO A 234 13.12 13.25 16.09
N THR A 235 14.10 13.83 15.42
CA THR A 235 15.44 14.02 16.01
C THR A 235 15.44 15.10 17.10
N ASP A 236 14.71 16.19 16.88
CA ASP A 236 14.54 17.33 17.78
C ASP A 236 13.71 17.02 19.03
N ALA A 237 12.88 15.98 19.00
CA ALA A 237 12.04 15.57 20.13
C ALA A 237 12.86 14.99 21.31
N TRP A 238 14.15 14.65 21.13
CA TRP A 238 14.93 13.92 22.14
C TRP A 238 16.45 13.85 21.94
N ASP A 239 17.08 14.35 20.85
CA ASP A 239 18.53 14.15 20.64
C ASP A 239 19.38 14.63 21.83
N ASP A 240 20.18 13.72 22.40
CA ASP A 240 21.27 14.07 23.33
C ASP A 240 22.48 14.52 22.51
N PRO A 241 22.96 15.77 22.66
CA PRO A 241 24.14 16.26 21.93
C PRO A 241 25.39 15.40 22.14
N LYS A 242 25.44 14.58 23.21
CA LYS A 242 26.58 13.73 23.56
C LYS A 242 26.46 12.29 23.03
N LYS A 243 25.27 11.82 22.67
CA LYS A 243 25.03 10.48 22.12
C LYS A 243 23.83 10.50 21.17
N PRO A 244 23.98 10.11 19.89
CA PRO A 244 22.84 9.98 19.01
C PRO A 244 21.92 8.89 19.53
N ASN A 245 20.65 9.25 19.77
CA ASN A 245 19.65 8.31 20.22
C ASN A 245 19.26 7.33 19.12
N LYS A 246 18.96 6.08 19.50
CA LYS A 246 18.90 4.96 18.55
C LYS A 246 17.54 4.32 18.43
N ASP A 247 16.82 4.17 19.53
CA ASP A 247 15.63 3.32 19.61
C ASP A 247 14.57 3.94 20.54
N ILE A 248 13.35 3.41 20.54
CA ILE A 248 12.28 3.90 21.41
C ILE A 248 12.67 3.82 22.89
N SER A 249 13.51 2.86 23.31
CA SER A 249 13.99 2.81 24.69
C SER A 249 14.80 4.05 25.07
N ASP A 250 15.66 4.53 24.18
CA ASP A 250 16.43 5.76 24.37
C ASP A 250 15.46 6.96 24.49
N TRP A 251 14.30 6.94 23.81
CA TRP A 251 13.28 8.01 23.86
C TRP A 251 12.56 7.97 25.20
N ILE A 252 12.17 6.79 25.66
CA ILE A 252 11.53 6.62 26.97
C ILE A 252 12.48 7.06 28.10
N ALA A 253 13.78 6.76 27.96
CA ALA A 253 14.80 7.13 28.94
C ALA A 253 15.15 8.63 28.90
N PHE A 254 14.97 9.29 27.75
CA PHE A 254 15.24 10.71 27.60
C PHE A 254 14.12 11.55 28.23
N SER A 255 14.47 12.23 29.32
CA SER A 255 13.58 13.16 30.03
C SER A 255 14.18 14.56 30.07
N LYS A 256 13.50 15.56 29.51
CA LYS A 256 13.84 16.97 29.81
C LYS A 256 13.47 17.22 31.28
N GLY A 257 14.47 17.36 32.15
CA GLY A 257 14.27 17.71 33.56
C GLY A 257 14.05 16.54 34.54
N GLY A 258 14.34 15.30 34.17
CA GLY A 258 14.32 14.15 35.10
C GLY A 258 12.96 13.48 35.32
N VAL A 259 11.93 13.85 34.55
CA VAL A 259 10.60 13.22 34.59
C VAL A 259 10.49 12.12 33.54
N MET A 260 10.28 10.87 33.96
CA MET A 260 10.09 9.74 33.05
C MET A 260 8.90 9.98 32.11
N ARG A 261 9.06 9.63 30.83
CA ARG A 261 7.97 9.71 29.85
C ARG A 261 6.84 8.74 30.18
N THR A 262 5.62 9.15 29.85
CA THR A 262 4.36 8.49 30.18
C THR A 262 3.69 7.89 28.94
N LYS A 263 2.59 7.16 29.14
CA LYS A 263 1.73 6.68 28.05
C LYS A 263 1.15 7.85 27.24
N GLU A 264 0.83 8.95 27.92
CA GLU A 264 0.28 10.16 27.34
C GLU A 264 1.31 10.86 26.45
N ASP A 265 2.58 10.89 26.86
CA ASP A 265 3.67 11.41 26.01
C ASP A 265 3.85 10.58 24.74
N LEU A 266 3.69 9.26 24.84
CA LEU A 266 3.76 8.36 23.68
C LEU A 266 2.55 8.57 22.75
N ALA A 267 1.36 8.79 23.30
CA ALA A 267 0.17 9.10 22.51
C ALA A 267 0.33 10.44 21.77
N ALA A 268 0.83 11.48 22.44
CA ALA A 268 1.13 12.77 21.79
C ALA A 268 2.17 12.63 20.68
N LEU A 269 3.22 11.83 20.91
CA LEU A 269 4.23 11.53 19.88
C LEU A 269 3.61 10.82 18.67
N VAL A 270 2.72 9.85 18.89
CA VAL A 270 1.98 9.17 17.83
C VAL A 270 1.12 10.16 17.05
N ASP A 271 0.33 10.99 17.73
CA ASP A 271 -0.57 11.94 17.08
C ASP A 271 0.20 12.97 16.23
N GLU A 272 1.38 13.39 16.66
CA GLU A 272 2.17 14.42 15.99
C GLU A 272 3.08 13.88 14.87
N TYR A 273 3.62 12.67 15.01
CA TYR A 273 4.72 12.17 14.17
C TYR A 273 4.48 10.79 13.54
N THR A 274 3.24 10.31 13.56
CA THR A 274 2.89 9.16 12.73
C THR A 274 2.88 9.58 11.27
N GLU A 275 3.83 9.05 10.51
CA GLU A 275 3.73 9.01 9.06
C GLU A 275 2.65 7.98 8.73
N HIS A 276 1.48 8.45 8.30
CA HIS A 276 0.61 7.60 7.52
C HIS A 276 1.39 7.27 6.23
N PHE A 277 1.58 5.99 5.91
CA PHE A 277 2.24 5.51 4.68
C PHE A 277 1.42 5.77 3.41
N LEU A 278 0.78 6.92 3.39
CA LEU A 278 0.04 7.42 2.28
C LEU A 278 1.06 7.97 1.30
N ASP A 279 0.96 7.51 0.06
CA ASP A 279 1.15 8.41 -1.07
C ASP A 279 0.68 9.84 -0.66
N PRO A 280 1.35 10.94 -1.03
CA PRO A 280 0.84 12.29 -0.73
C PRO A 280 -0.62 12.53 -1.16
N TYR A 281 -1.20 11.61 -1.95
CA TYR A 281 -2.59 11.56 -2.36
C TYR A 281 -3.46 10.45 -1.70
N ASP A 282 -3.02 9.78 -0.62
CA ASP A 282 -3.77 8.73 0.10
C ASP A 282 -4.20 7.55 -0.80
N ARG A 283 -3.32 7.18 -1.74
CA ARG A 283 -3.61 6.16 -2.74
C ARG A 283 -3.15 4.77 -2.28
N PRO A 284 -3.95 3.72 -2.50
CA PRO A 284 -3.54 2.35 -2.29
C PRO A 284 -2.24 2.02 -3.02
N MET A 285 -1.33 1.29 -2.36
CA MET A 285 -0.04 0.91 -2.93
C MET A 285 -0.12 -0.43 -3.65
N ILE A 286 0.43 -0.50 -4.87
CA ILE A 286 0.60 -1.74 -5.64
C ILE A 286 2.09 -2.03 -5.83
N ILE A 287 2.53 -3.19 -5.35
CA ILE A 287 3.86 -3.73 -5.66
C ILE A 287 3.73 -4.63 -6.89
N SER A 288 4.38 -4.26 -7.99
CA SER A 288 4.23 -4.92 -9.30
C SER A 288 5.26 -6.03 -9.59
N SER A 289 6.39 -6.05 -8.88
CA SER A 289 7.48 -7.02 -9.08
C SER A 289 7.29 -8.30 -8.26
N ASP A 290 7.86 -9.41 -8.74
CA ASP A 290 7.90 -10.71 -8.03
C ASP A 290 6.50 -11.29 -7.69
N ARG A 291 5.50 -10.97 -8.51
CA ARG A 291 4.10 -11.40 -8.35
C ARG A 291 3.52 -11.89 -9.67
N ASP A 292 2.50 -12.76 -9.59
CA ASP A 292 1.73 -13.18 -10.76
C ASP A 292 0.98 -11.98 -11.33
N LEU A 293 1.01 -11.83 -12.66
CA LEU A 293 0.33 -10.76 -13.38
C LEU A 293 -1.15 -10.66 -12.98
N ARG A 294 -1.82 -11.80 -12.82
CA ARG A 294 -3.25 -11.87 -12.48
C ARG A 294 -3.53 -11.29 -11.10
N ASP A 295 -2.65 -11.52 -10.13
CA ASP A 295 -2.82 -11.00 -8.77
C ASP A 295 -2.72 -9.47 -8.76
N VAL A 296 -1.75 -8.93 -9.49
CA VAL A 296 -1.56 -7.48 -9.62
C VAL A 296 -2.73 -6.84 -10.37
N SER A 297 -3.20 -7.46 -11.45
CA SER A 297 -4.37 -7.00 -12.20
C SER A 297 -5.65 -7.01 -11.35
N GLN A 298 -5.88 -8.07 -10.58
CA GLN A 298 -7.06 -8.19 -9.72
C GLN A 298 -7.05 -7.16 -8.59
N GLU A 299 -5.89 -6.93 -7.97
CA GLU A 299 -5.73 -5.89 -6.96
C GLU A 299 -6.02 -4.50 -7.52
N MET A 300 -5.47 -4.18 -8.70
CA MET A 300 -5.76 -2.91 -9.38
C MET A 300 -7.24 -2.77 -9.74
N VAL A 301 -7.89 -3.84 -10.24
CA VAL A 301 -9.33 -3.81 -10.51
C VAL A 301 -10.13 -3.61 -9.23
N GLY A 302 -9.72 -4.19 -8.11
CA GLY A 302 -10.32 -3.93 -6.80
C GLY A 302 -10.29 -2.43 -6.44
N ILE A 303 -9.14 -1.79 -6.62
CA ILE A 303 -8.97 -0.35 -6.37
C ILE A 303 -9.84 0.49 -7.31
N LEU A 304 -9.86 0.18 -8.61
CA LEU A 304 -10.71 0.90 -9.58
C LEU A 304 -12.20 0.70 -9.28
N ARG A 305 -12.62 -0.49 -8.84
CA ARG A 305 -14.01 -0.73 -8.46
C ARG A 305 -14.41 0.03 -7.22
N GLN A 306 -13.50 0.14 -6.25
CA GLN A 306 -13.73 0.93 -5.04
C GLN A 306 -13.88 2.42 -5.37
N SER A 307 -13.04 2.97 -6.25
CA SER A 307 -13.14 4.35 -6.70
C SER A 307 -14.34 4.62 -7.64
N ASN A 308 -14.96 3.57 -8.16
CA ASN A 308 -16.14 3.63 -9.03
C ASN A 308 -17.48 3.57 -8.26
N ASN A 309 -17.44 3.76 -6.93
CA ASN A 309 -18.59 3.69 -6.03
C ASN A 309 -18.59 4.91 -5.08
N PRO A 310 -19.74 5.54 -4.76
CA PRO A 310 -21.13 5.19 -5.14
C PRO A 310 -21.57 5.66 -6.53
N GLU A 311 -20.78 6.49 -7.20
CA GLU A 311 -21.11 7.06 -8.51
C GLU A 311 -20.23 6.45 -9.61
N PRO A 312 -20.75 5.50 -10.41
CA PRO A 312 -19.96 4.87 -11.46
C PRO A 312 -19.59 5.84 -12.59
N TRP A 313 -18.30 5.86 -12.93
CA TRP A 313 -17.71 6.59 -14.05
C TRP A 313 -17.01 5.66 -15.06
N LEU A 314 -16.73 4.41 -14.66
CA LEU A 314 -16.13 3.33 -15.44
C LEU A 314 -17.12 2.16 -15.58
N PHE A 315 -17.25 1.62 -16.79
CA PHE A 315 -18.30 0.67 -17.16
C PHE A 315 -17.76 -0.42 -18.08
N CYS A 316 -18.53 -1.51 -18.20
CA CYS A 316 -18.43 -2.46 -19.30
C CYS A 316 -19.50 -2.14 -20.35
N LYS A 317 -19.09 -1.78 -21.57
CA LYS A 317 -19.99 -1.56 -22.70
C LYS A 317 -19.56 -2.46 -23.85
N ASP A 318 -20.47 -3.33 -24.31
CA ASP A 318 -20.22 -4.28 -25.40
C ASP A 318 -18.94 -5.12 -25.22
N GLY A 319 -18.61 -5.46 -23.96
CA GLY A 319 -17.40 -6.21 -23.59
C GLY A 319 -16.14 -5.36 -23.37
N TRP A 320 -16.19 -4.06 -23.60
CA TRP A 320 -15.06 -3.14 -23.46
C TRP A 320 -15.15 -2.29 -22.19
N ILE A 321 -14.01 -2.11 -21.52
CA ILE A 321 -13.91 -1.15 -20.41
C ILE A 321 -13.99 0.26 -21.00
N THR A 322 -14.94 1.04 -20.51
CA THR A 322 -15.32 2.33 -21.07
C THR A 322 -15.56 3.32 -19.93
N ARG A 323 -15.09 4.56 -20.07
CA ARG A 323 -15.40 5.64 -19.14
C ARG A 323 -16.33 6.68 -19.74
N ILE A 324 -17.02 7.43 -18.90
CA ILE A 324 -17.76 8.62 -19.33
C ILE A 324 -16.80 9.81 -19.43
N GLN A 325 -16.87 10.53 -20.54
CA GLN A 325 -16.20 11.82 -20.72
C GLN A 325 -17.19 12.87 -21.23
N GLN A 326 -16.86 14.14 -21.05
CA GLN A 326 -17.63 15.25 -21.61
C GLN A 326 -16.99 15.75 -22.91
N LYS A 327 -17.83 16.07 -23.89
CA LYS A 327 -17.44 16.86 -25.06
C LYS A 327 -17.34 18.35 -24.69
N THR A 328 -16.85 19.17 -25.62
CA THR A 328 -16.75 20.63 -25.45
C THR A 328 -18.11 21.29 -25.19
N ASP A 329 -19.20 20.71 -25.71
CA ASP A 329 -20.57 21.18 -25.48
C ASP A 329 -21.18 20.71 -24.15
N GLY A 330 -20.40 19.99 -23.33
CA GLY A 330 -20.84 19.44 -22.04
C GLY A 330 -21.58 18.10 -22.13
N SER A 331 -21.89 17.60 -23.33
CA SER A 331 -22.58 16.31 -23.48
C SER A 331 -21.66 15.14 -23.12
N PRO A 332 -22.12 14.17 -22.30
CA PRO A 332 -21.33 12.98 -22.03
C PRO A 332 -21.32 12.02 -23.22
N TYR A 333 -20.22 11.29 -23.36
CA TYR A 333 -20.09 10.18 -24.29
C TYR A 333 -19.24 9.08 -23.66
N PHE A 334 -19.42 7.87 -24.18
CA PHE A 334 -18.61 6.72 -23.82
C PHE A 334 -17.27 6.75 -24.56
N ARG A 335 -16.18 6.65 -23.81
CA ARG A 335 -14.83 6.49 -24.34
C ARG A 335 -14.27 5.15 -23.90
N GLU A 336 -14.09 4.25 -24.85
CA GLU A 336 -13.38 2.99 -24.65
C GLU A 336 -11.94 3.26 -24.18
N LEU A 337 -11.48 2.45 -23.23
CA LEU A 337 -10.12 2.50 -22.73
C LEU A 337 -9.20 1.67 -23.62
N ASN A 338 -8.01 2.22 -23.87
CA ASN A 338 -6.87 1.46 -24.36
C ASN A 338 -5.81 1.37 -23.24
N ALA A 339 -4.74 0.60 -23.48
CA ALA A 339 -3.70 0.37 -22.48
C ALA A 339 -3.08 1.68 -21.97
N THR A 340 -2.86 2.66 -22.84
CA THR A 340 -2.33 3.98 -22.47
C THR A 340 -3.25 4.74 -21.52
N ILE A 341 -4.55 4.79 -21.82
CA ILE A 341 -5.54 5.45 -20.96
C ILE A 341 -5.62 4.75 -19.61
N LEU A 342 -5.65 3.42 -19.61
CA LEU A 342 -5.76 2.64 -18.38
C LEU A 342 -4.50 2.78 -17.52
N VAL A 343 -3.29 2.83 -18.09
CA VAL A 343 -2.06 3.12 -17.33
C VAL A 343 -2.15 4.48 -16.64
N GLY A 344 -2.72 5.50 -17.30
CA GLY A 344 -2.96 6.81 -16.69
C GLY A 344 -3.87 6.71 -15.46
N LEU A 345 -4.99 5.99 -15.57
CA LEU A 345 -5.90 5.75 -14.46
C LEU A 345 -5.25 4.92 -13.34
N MET A 346 -4.47 3.90 -13.68
CA MET A 346 -3.73 3.11 -12.72
C MET A 346 -2.74 3.96 -11.92
N ALA A 347 -2.07 4.91 -12.57
CA ALA A 347 -1.19 5.88 -11.91
C ALA A 347 -1.97 6.89 -11.06
N GLU A 348 -3.20 7.23 -11.45
CA GLU A 348 -4.07 8.16 -10.73
C GLU A 348 -4.61 7.56 -9.44
N PHE A 349 -4.99 6.29 -9.44
CA PHE A 349 -5.67 5.63 -8.33
C PHE A 349 -4.78 4.75 -7.44
N ALA A 350 -3.53 4.49 -7.83
CA ALA A 350 -2.63 3.66 -7.03
C ALA A 350 -1.17 4.17 -7.05
N ALA A 351 -0.46 3.96 -5.94
CA ALA A 351 0.97 4.19 -5.83
C ALA A 351 1.74 2.97 -6.32
N TRP A 352 2.47 3.09 -7.43
CA TRP A 352 3.14 1.95 -8.05
C TRP A 352 4.58 1.81 -7.56
N LYS A 353 4.88 0.64 -7.01
CA LYS A 353 6.21 0.30 -6.50
C LYS A 353 6.74 -0.99 -7.10
N ARG A 354 8.06 -1.14 -7.07
CA ARG A 354 8.75 -2.38 -7.42
C ARG A 354 9.88 -2.68 -6.45
N ARG A 355 10.21 -3.96 -6.32
CA ARG A 355 11.38 -4.44 -5.58
C ARG A 355 12.63 -4.27 -6.42
N LYS A 356 13.68 -3.74 -5.80
CA LYS A 356 15.04 -3.66 -6.32
C LYS A 356 15.97 -4.24 -5.26
N GLY A 357 16.18 -5.56 -5.31
CA GLY A 357 16.87 -6.29 -4.24
C GLY A 357 16.03 -6.30 -2.96
N LYS A 358 16.57 -5.77 -1.86
CA LYS A 358 15.85 -5.64 -0.57
C LYS A 358 15.01 -4.35 -0.46
N GLN A 359 15.15 -3.41 -1.40
CA GLN A 359 14.46 -2.12 -1.35
C GLN A 359 13.17 -2.13 -2.18
N ILE A 360 12.20 -1.32 -1.76
CA ILE A 360 10.99 -0.98 -2.53
C ILE A 360 11.20 0.44 -3.07
N VAL A 361 11.07 0.61 -4.38
CA VAL A 361 11.28 1.89 -5.07
C VAL A 361 10.07 2.21 -5.95
N ASP A 362 9.88 3.49 -6.23
CA ASP A 362 8.86 3.94 -7.18
C ASP A 362 9.05 3.36 -8.57
N CYS A 363 7.94 3.07 -9.23
CA CYS A 363 7.91 2.74 -10.64
C CYS A 363 6.63 3.22 -11.30
N PHE A 364 6.63 3.24 -12.63
CA PHE A 364 5.41 3.47 -13.39
C PHE A 364 4.49 2.23 -13.35
N PRO A 365 3.18 2.40 -13.55
CA PRO A 365 2.28 1.28 -13.76
C PRO A 365 2.70 0.44 -14.96
N SER A 366 2.56 -0.88 -14.83
CA SER A 366 2.93 -1.81 -15.88
C SER A 366 1.87 -1.82 -16.99
N GLU A 367 2.28 -1.54 -18.23
CA GLU A 367 1.40 -1.67 -19.41
C GLU A 367 0.90 -3.12 -19.59
N GLN A 368 1.67 -4.10 -19.12
CA GLN A 368 1.25 -5.50 -19.15
C GLN A 368 0.04 -5.77 -18.25
N VAL A 369 -0.03 -5.11 -17.09
CA VAL A 369 -1.19 -5.16 -16.19
C VAL A 369 -2.40 -4.50 -16.88
N ALA A 370 -2.20 -3.34 -17.52
CA ALA A 370 -3.28 -2.68 -18.25
C ALA A 370 -3.86 -3.56 -19.38
N LYS A 371 -3.00 -4.18 -20.19
CA LYS A 371 -3.41 -5.11 -21.26
C LYS A 371 -4.18 -6.31 -20.72
N ASP A 372 -3.72 -6.86 -19.60
CA ASP A 372 -4.36 -8.00 -18.95
C ASP A 372 -5.75 -7.66 -18.39
N ILE A 373 -5.90 -6.49 -17.76
CA ILE A 373 -7.19 -5.97 -17.30
C ILE A 373 -8.16 -5.78 -18.48
N LEU A 374 -7.72 -5.07 -19.54
CA LEU A 374 -8.55 -4.81 -20.72
C LEU A 374 -8.98 -6.07 -21.45
N GLY A 375 -8.11 -7.09 -21.49
CA GLY A 375 -8.37 -8.32 -22.24
C GLY A 375 -9.26 -9.33 -21.52
N ARG A 376 -9.44 -9.22 -20.19
CA ARG A 376 -10.08 -10.29 -19.41
C ARG A 376 -11.00 -9.86 -18.27
N LEU A 377 -10.93 -8.61 -17.82
CA LEU A 377 -11.57 -8.17 -16.57
C LEU A 377 -12.61 -7.06 -16.79
N SER A 378 -13.09 -6.90 -18.03
CA SER A 378 -14.11 -5.89 -18.36
C SER A 378 -15.44 -6.16 -17.67
N ASP A 379 -15.81 -7.43 -17.51
CA ASP A 379 -17.00 -7.91 -16.82
C ASP A 379 -17.05 -7.57 -15.32
N GLN A 380 -15.94 -7.11 -14.73
CA GLN A 380 -15.90 -6.65 -13.35
C GLN A 380 -16.43 -5.23 -13.13
N PHE A 381 -16.69 -4.48 -14.21
CA PHE A 381 -17.28 -3.14 -14.15
C PHE A 381 -18.78 -3.18 -14.47
N PRO A 382 -19.60 -2.25 -13.94
CA PRO A 382 -21.03 -2.22 -14.20
C PRO A 382 -21.34 -2.18 -15.70
N ALA A 383 -22.26 -3.03 -16.14
CA ALA A 383 -22.68 -3.06 -17.53
C ALA A 383 -23.50 -1.81 -17.88
N VAL A 384 -23.24 -1.23 -19.05
CA VAL A 384 -24.00 -0.10 -19.58
C VAL A 384 -24.21 -0.25 -21.08
N ALA A 385 -25.40 0.09 -21.56
CA ALA A 385 -25.77 0.01 -22.96
C ALA A 385 -25.75 1.40 -23.61
N GLU A 386 -26.27 2.42 -22.93
CA GLU A 386 -26.51 3.71 -23.55
C GLU A 386 -26.51 4.89 -22.55
N ILE A 387 -26.43 6.09 -23.11
CA ILE A 387 -26.63 7.35 -22.41
C ILE A 387 -27.94 7.95 -22.89
N ALA A 388 -28.82 8.32 -21.95
CA ALA A 388 -29.97 9.15 -22.26
C ALA A 388 -29.71 10.60 -21.83
N PHE A 389 -30.18 11.55 -22.65
CA PHE A 389 -30.04 12.98 -22.38
C PHE A 389 -31.31 13.63 -21.85
N THR A 390 -32.40 12.86 -21.76
CA THR A 390 -33.72 13.31 -21.34
C THR A 390 -34.38 12.25 -20.45
N PRO A 391 -35.34 12.62 -19.59
CA PRO A 391 -36.08 11.65 -18.78
C PRO A 391 -36.73 10.57 -19.64
N VAL A 392 -36.51 9.31 -19.31
CA VAL A 392 -37.04 8.15 -20.06
C VAL A 392 -37.79 7.21 -19.13
N MET A 393 -38.64 6.37 -19.70
CA MET A 393 -39.29 5.29 -18.97
C MET A 393 -38.35 4.09 -18.86
N SER A 394 -38.19 3.59 -17.64
CA SER A 394 -37.58 2.29 -17.38
C SER A 394 -38.40 1.15 -17.98
N SER A 395 -37.78 -0.01 -18.09
CA SER A 395 -38.41 -1.27 -18.48
C SER A 395 -39.62 -1.65 -17.61
N THR A 396 -39.69 -1.18 -16.36
CA THR A 396 -40.80 -1.42 -15.42
C THR A 396 -41.91 -0.36 -15.49
N GLY A 397 -41.77 0.65 -16.34
CA GLY A 397 -42.76 1.74 -16.47
C GLY A 397 -42.61 2.85 -15.43
N ARG A 398 -41.48 2.92 -14.71
CA ARG A 398 -41.12 4.09 -13.88
C ARG A 398 -40.42 5.15 -14.72
N LEU A 399 -40.77 6.43 -14.51
CA LEU A 399 -40.04 7.56 -15.08
C LEU A 399 -38.69 7.76 -14.39
N LEU A 400 -37.61 7.62 -15.16
CA LEU A 400 -36.23 7.92 -14.78
C LEU A 400 -35.93 9.38 -15.15
N ARG A 401 -35.55 10.19 -14.17
CA ARG A 401 -35.41 11.66 -14.36
C ARG A 401 -34.24 12.30 -13.63
N ASN A 402 -33.66 11.61 -12.65
CA ASN A 402 -32.51 12.12 -11.93
C ASN A 402 -31.26 11.64 -12.65
N ASP A 403 -30.29 12.52 -12.84
CA ASP A 403 -28.99 12.14 -13.39
C ASP A 403 -28.35 11.01 -12.58
N GLY A 404 -27.70 10.08 -13.26
CA GLY A 404 -27.02 8.95 -12.64
C GLY A 404 -27.17 7.64 -13.41
N PHE A 405 -26.59 6.60 -12.84
CA PHE A 405 -26.60 5.25 -13.40
C PHE A 405 -27.79 4.42 -12.89
N TYR A 406 -28.51 3.79 -13.81
CA TYR A 406 -29.64 2.90 -13.58
C TYR A 406 -29.28 1.49 -14.04
N PRO A 407 -28.82 0.61 -13.13
CA PRO A 407 -28.28 -0.71 -13.49
C PRO A 407 -29.34 -1.65 -14.09
N GLU A 408 -30.58 -1.59 -13.61
CA GLU A 408 -31.69 -2.44 -14.13
C GLU A 408 -32.01 -2.14 -15.60
N ASP A 409 -31.74 -0.92 -16.05
CA ASP A 409 -32.02 -0.44 -17.40
C ASP A 409 -30.74 -0.29 -18.26
N LEU A 410 -29.56 -0.68 -17.71
CA LEU A 410 -28.24 -0.51 -18.32
C LEU A 410 -28.02 0.91 -18.85
N LEU A 411 -28.49 1.91 -18.10
CA LEU A 411 -28.63 3.29 -18.58
C LEU A 411 -27.85 4.26 -17.71
N TYR A 412 -27.07 5.14 -18.35
CA TYR A 412 -26.61 6.36 -17.70
C TYR A 412 -27.47 7.56 -18.14
N LEU A 413 -28.22 8.17 -17.23
CA LEU A 413 -29.02 9.35 -17.52
C LEU A 413 -28.21 10.61 -17.20
N LYS A 414 -28.09 11.52 -18.16
CA LYS A 414 -27.53 12.86 -17.95
C LYS A 414 -28.36 13.91 -18.68
N SER A 415 -29.23 14.58 -17.94
CA SER A 415 -30.11 15.61 -18.49
C SER A 415 -29.30 16.83 -18.92
N ILE A 416 -29.42 17.24 -20.18
CA ILE A 416 -28.75 18.45 -20.70
C ILE A 416 -29.80 19.51 -21.02
N GLY A 417 -29.63 20.72 -20.48
CA GLY A 417 -30.51 21.85 -20.82
C GLY A 417 -31.94 21.77 -20.24
N LEU A 418 -32.22 20.80 -19.35
CA LEU A 418 -33.54 20.58 -18.77
C LEU A 418 -33.71 21.12 -17.34
N SER A 419 -32.77 21.94 -16.85
CA SER A 419 -32.82 22.49 -15.48
C SER A 419 -34.04 23.40 -15.22
N LYS A 420 -34.68 23.91 -16.27
CA LYS A 420 -35.89 24.74 -16.21
C LYS A 420 -37.19 23.96 -16.49
N MET A 421 -37.11 22.64 -16.67
CA MET A 421 -38.28 21.82 -16.96
C MET A 421 -39.19 21.75 -15.74
N ALA A 422 -40.49 22.04 -15.92
CA ALA A 422 -41.48 21.92 -14.86
C ALA A 422 -41.61 20.46 -14.37
N ALA A 423 -41.91 20.28 -13.09
CA ALA A 423 -42.09 18.96 -12.53
C ALA A 423 -43.33 18.27 -13.13
N VAL A 424 -43.14 17.11 -13.77
CA VAL A 424 -44.27 16.29 -14.23
C VAL A 424 -44.92 15.59 -13.03
N PRO A 425 -46.25 15.72 -12.83
CA PRO A 425 -46.97 15.02 -11.76
C PRO A 425 -46.77 13.50 -11.85
N LYS A 426 -46.61 12.82 -10.70
CA LYS A 426 -46.53 11.34 -10.66
C LYS A 426 -47.82 10.67 -11.15
N ARG A 427 -48.94 11.38 -11.09
CA ARG A 427 -50.27 10.95 -11.54
C ARG A 427 -50.89 12.12 -12.30
N PRO A 428 -50.62 12.25 -13.61
CA PRO A 428 -51.21 13.31 -14.41
C PRO A 428 -52.73 13.16 -14.46
N THR A 429 -53.43 14.29 -14.42
CA THR A 429 -54.88 14.39 -14.58
C THR A 429 -55.28 14.35 -16.04
N GLU A 430 -56.57 14.16 -16.33
CA GLU A 430 -57.09 14.26 -17.69
C GLU A 430 -56.86 15.65 -18.30
N ALA A 431 -56.89 16.70 -17.49
CA ALA A 431 -56.58 18.07 -17.91
C ALA A 431 -55.12 18.22 -18.35
N ASP A 432 -54.17 17.65 -17.59
CA ASP A 432 -52.74 17.66 -17.97
C ASP A 432 -52.52 16.95 -19.32
N VAL A 433 -53.21 15.83 -19.54
CA VAL A 433 -53.14 15.08 -20.81
C VAL A 433 -53.77 15.87 -21.96
N ALA A 434 -54.89 16.54 -21.72
CA ALA A 434 -55.54 17.39 -22.72
C ALA A 434 -54.67 18.58 -23.11
N GLU A 435 -54.04 19.24 -22.14
CA GLU A 435 -53.12 20.35 -22.36
C GLU A 435 -51.88 19.91 -23.17
N ALA A 436 -51.29 18.76 -22.83
CA ALA A 436 -50.17 18.20 -23.58
C ALA A 436 -50.54 17.88 -25.04
N LYS A 437 -51.73 17.30 -25.28
CA LYS A 437 -52.23 17.03 -26.64
C LYS A 437 -52.45 18.32 -27.43
N ARG A 438 -53.04 19.33 -26.80
CA ARG A 438 -53.27 20.66 -27.39
C ARG A 438 -51.94 21.29 -27.80
N PHE A 439 -50.96 21.32 -26.89
CA PHE A 439 -49.62 21.83 -27.21
C PHE A 439 -49.00 21.10 -28.41
N ILE A 440 -49.01 19.77 -28.42
CA ILE A 440 -48.39 18.99 -29.50
C ILE A 440 -49.06 19.27 -30.86
N PHE A 441 -50.40 19.20 -30.95
CA PHE A 441 -51.09 19.21 -32.25
C PHE A 441 -51.62 20.58 -32.67
N GLU A 442 -51.93 21.47 -31.74
CA GLU A 442 -52.55 22.78 -32.02
C GLU A 442 -51.55 23.94 -31.92
N GLU A 443 -50.41 23.76 -31.25
CA GLU A 443 -49.37 24.79 -31.14
C GLU A 443 -48.10 24.38 -31.88
N TRP A 444 -47.54 23.20 -31.59
CA TRP A 444 -46.24 22.79 -32.12
C TRP A 444 -46.30 22.21 -33.54
N LEU A 445 -47.24 21.30 -33.79
CA LEU A 445 -47.42 20.64 -35.09
C LEU A 445 -48.56 21.25 -35.92
N CYS A 446 -49.07 22.43 -35.54
CA CYS A 446 -50.27 23.05 -36.10
C CYS A 446 -50.22 23.27 -37.62
N ASN A 447 -49.03 23.47 -38.19
CA ASN A 447 -48.83 23.72 -39.62
C ASN A 447 -48.61 22.44 -40.45
N TYR A 448 -48.60 21.25 -39.84
CA TYR A 448 -48.46 19.99 -40.57
C TYR A 448 -49.83 19.47 -41.03
N PRO A 449 -50.03 19.25 -42.34
CA PRO A 449 -51.31 18.80 -42.90
C PRO A 449 -51.47 17.29 -42.77
N PHE A 450 -51.72 16.81 -41.55
CA PHE A 450 -52.00 15.39 -41.34
C PHE A 450 -53.29 14.96 -42.05
N ASP A 451 -53.23 13.85 -42.80
CA ASP A 451 -54.35 13.27 -43.57
C ASP A 451 -55.52 12.76 -42.69
N GLY A 452 -55.29 12.63 -41.38
CA GLY A 452 -56.36 12.34 -40.42
C GLY A 452 -55.85 11.95 -39.05
N GLN A 453 -56.75 11.40 -38.24
CA GLN A 453 -56.45 10.96 -36.88
C GLN A 453 -55.39 9.85 -36.83
N SER A 454 -55.38 8.96 -37.83
CA SER A 454 -54.37 7.89 -37.92
C SER A 454 -52.95 8.46 -38.04
N SER A 455 -52.73 9.42 -38.95
CA SER A 455 -51.41 10.05 -39.13
C SER A 455 -50.96 10.81 -37.88
N LYS A 456 -51.88 11.48 -37.17
CA LYS A 456 -51.61 12.10 -35.87
C LYS A 456 -51.20 11.08 -34.81
N CYS A 457 -51.89 9.94 -34.72
CA CYS A 457 -51.55 8.86 -33.79
C CYS A 457 -50.16 8.29 -34.05
N HIS A 458 -49.80 8.05 -35.33
CA HIS A 458 -48.46 7.56 -35.68
C HIS A 458 -47.36 8.58 -35.40
N ALA A 459 -47.61 9.88 -35.65
CA ALA A 459 -46.68 10.94 -35.30
C ALA A 459 -46.43 11.00 -33.78
N LEU A 460 -47.48 10.90 -32.97
CA LEU A 460 -47.37 10.83 -31.52
C LEU A 460 -46.62 9.57 -31.06
N ALA A 461 -46.92 8.42 -31.67
CA ALA A 461 -46.22 7.17 -31.37
C ALA A 461 -44.72 7.26 -31.70
N LEU A 462 -44.35 7.85 -32.85
CA LEU A 462 -42.96 8.12 -33.21
C LEU A 462 -42.28 9.03 -32.18
N MET A 463 -42.94 10.12 -31.78
CA MET A 463 -42.43 11.06 -30.78
C MET A 463 -42.21 10.40 -29.40
N LEU A 464 -43.14 9.55 -28.96
CA LEU A 464 -43.07 8.89 -27.65
C LEU A 464 -42.08 7.72 -27.63
N THR A 465 -41.83 7.10 -28.77
CA THR A 465 -41.02 5.86 -28.90
C THR A 465 -39.66 5.94 -28.19
N PRO A 466 -38.82 6.98 -28.38
CA PRO A 466 -37.53 7.07 -27.70
C PRO A 466 -37.66 7.10 -26.16
N PHE A 467 -38.71 7.73 -25.63
CA PHE A 467 -38.97 7.81 -24.20
C PHE A 467 -39.41 6.47 -23.61
N VAL A 468 -40.14 5.66 -24.38
CA VAL A 468 -40.67 4.36 -23.93
C VAL A 468 -39.90 3.16 -24.48
N ARG A 469 -38.78 3.38 -25.18
CA ARG A 469 -38.05 2.35 -25.95
C ARG A 469 -37.76 1.08 -25.14
N ARG A 470 -37.52 1.22 -23.84
CA ARG A 470 -37.19 0.12 -22.90
C ARG A 470 -38.42 -0.66 -22.44
N MET A 471 -39.62 -0.07 -22.51
CA MET A 471 -40.88 -0.74 -22.17
C MET A 471 -41.38 -1.65 -23.30
N VAL A 472 -40.97 -1.37 -24.54
CA VAL A 472 -41.46 -2.06 -25.73
C VAL A 472 -40.37 -2.89 -26.39
N LYS A 473 -40.61 -4.20 -26.55
CA LYS A 473 -39.62 -5.10 -27.19
C LYS A 473 -39.47 -4.83 -28.68
N CYS A 474 -40.60 -4.69 -29.37
CA CYS A 474 -40.68 -4.42 -30.80
C CYS A 474 -41.22 -3.00 -31.02
N VAL A 475 -40.52 -2.22 -31.84
CA VAL A 475 -40.93 -0.89 -32.26
C VAL A 475 -41.28 -0.97 -33.75
N PRO A 476 -42.44 -0.45 -34.17
CA PRO A 476 -42.82 -0.46 -35.58
C PRO A 476 -41.87 0.43 -36.40
N MET A 477 -41.72 0.11 -37.68
CA MET A 477 -41.13 1.04 -38.63
C MET A 477 -42.12 2.20 -38.85
N PHE A 478 -41.63 3.43 -38.78
CA PHE A 478 -42.43 4.62 -39.06
C PHE A 478 -42.14 5.13 -40.46
N LEU A 479 -43.12 5.04 -41.34
CA LEU A 479 -43.09 5.64 -42.68
C LEU A 479 -43.73 7.02 -42.62
N ILE A 480 -43.07 8.03 -43.20
CA ILE A 480 -43.63 9.36 -43.39
C ILE A 480 -43.65 9.62 -44.89
N ASP A 481 -44.84 9.56 -45.47
CA ASP A 481 -45.09 9.84 -46.88
C ASP A 481 -45.66 11.25 -47.07
N GLY A 482 -45.88 11.64 -48.33
CA GLY A 482 -46.43 12.95 -48.63
C GLY A 482 -46.49 13.22 -50.13
N ASN A 483 -47.45 14.04 -50.54
CA ASN A 483 -47.95 14.17 -51.91
C ASN A 483 -46.95 14.75 -52.94
N ALA A 484 -45.82 15.29 -52.48
CA ALA A 484 -44.76 15.83 -53.33
C ALA A 484 -43.40 15.87 -52.62
N ASN A 485 -42.33 16.10 -53.38
CA ASN A 485 -41.00 16.41 -52.85
C ASN A 485 -40.99 17.78 -52.15
N GLY A 486 -40.19 17.93 -51.08
CA GLY A 486 -40.09 19.20 -50.34
C GLY A 486 -41.23 19.50 -49.35
N THR A 487 -42.17 18.57 -49.14
CA THR A 487 -43.32 18.70 -48.23
C THR A 487 -42.99 18.62 -46.72
N GLY A 488 -41.71 18.63 -46.35
CA GLY A 488 -41.28 18.65 -44.95
C GLY A 488 -41.23 17.30 -44.25
N LYS A 489 -41.31 16.17 -44.96
CA LYS A 489 -41.24 14.80 -44.39
C LYS A 489 -40.05 14.59 -43.44
N THR A 490 -38.84 14.88 -43.91
CA THR A 490 -37.61 14.80 -43.10
C THR A 490 -37.65 15.77 -41.91
N LYS A 491 -38.22 16.96 -42.11
CA LYS A 491 -38.35 17.96 -41.03
C LYS A 491 -39.30 17.48 -39.94
N LEU A 492 -40.42 16.83 -40.30
CA LEU A 492 -41.35 16.24 -39.36
C LEU A 492 -40.65 15.14 -38.54
N ALA A 493 -39.95 14.21 -39.20
CA ALA A 493 -39.21 13.15 -38.52
C ALA A 493 -38.21 13.71 -37.49
N LYS A 494 -37.42 14.71 -37.90
CA LYS A 494 -36.45 15.40 -37.04
C LYS A 494 -37.12 16.09 -35.85
N ILE A 495 -38.17 16.88 -36.08
CA ILE A 495 -38.88 17.60 -35.02
C ILE A 495 -39.50 16.64 -34.01
N LEU A 496 -40.09 15.51 -34.45
CA LEU A 496 -40.68 14.52 -33.53
C LEU A 496 -39.64 13.80 -32.68
N ALA A 497 -38.44 13.54 -33.21
CA ALA A 497 -37.37 12.86 -32.49
C ALA A 497 -36.50 13.81 -31.63
N TRP A 498 -36.44 15.09 -31.99
CA TRP A 498 -35.57 16.08 -31.36
C TRP A 498 -35.75 16.19 -29.83
N PRO A 499 -36.98 16.23 -29.27
CA PRO A 499 -37.16 16.33 -27.82
C PRO A 499 -36.50 15.20 -27.03
N ALA A 500 -36.36 14.00 -27.60
CA ALA A 500 -35.73 12.88 -26.92
C ALA A 500 -34.21 12.82 -27.13
N LEU A 501 -33.77 13.13 -28.35
CA LEU A 501 -32.39 12.90 -28.79
C LEU A 501 -31.49 14.14 -28.63
N GLY A 502 -32.07 15.34 -28.68
CA GLY A 502 -31.33 16.60 -28.66
C GLY A 502 -30.47 16.85 -29.91
N SER A 503 -30.61 16.02 -30.95
CA SER A 503 -29.88 16.12 -32.21
C SER A 503 -30.73 15.67 -33.39
N ASP A 504 -30.29 16.03 -34.60
CA ASP A 504 -30.90 15.55 -35.83
C ASP A 504 -30.74 14.03 -35.98
N ILE A 505 -31.77 13.38 -36.51
CA ILE A 505 -31.71 11.97 -36.91
C ILE A 505 -31.28 11.84 -38.37
N CYS A 506 -30.58 10.74 -38.67
CA CYS A 506 -30.43 10.29 -40.05
C CYS A 506 -31.77 9.74 -40.55
N THR A 507 -32.24 10.27 -41.67
CA THR A 507 -33.40 9.73 -42.39
C THR A 507 -32.92 9.08 -43.67
N MET A 508 -33.31 7.83 -43.93
CA MET A 508 -33.11 7.19 -45.23
C MET A 508 -34.31 7.47 -46.12
N GLY A 509 -34.06 7.89 -47.36
CA GLY A 509 -35.10 7.90 -48.38
C GLY A 509 -35.43 6.47 -48.78
N GLU A 510 -36.70 6.18 -49.01
CA GLU A 510 -37.10 4.96 -49.70
C GLU A 510 -36.51 5.00 -51.11
N THR A 511 -35.59 4.08 -51.40
CA THR A 511 -35.17 3.80 -52.78
C THR A 511 -36.25 2.95 -53.41
N ASN A 512 -36.78 3.38 -54.55
CA ASN A 512 -37.63 2.50 -55.35
C ASN A 512 -36.81 1.25 -55.70
N ASP A 513 -37.35 0.07 -55.38
CA ASP A 513 -36.86 -1.18 -55.96
C ASP A 513 -37.13 -1.12 -57.47
N GLU A 514 -36.09 -0.80 -58.26
CA GLU A 514 -36.05 -1.06 -59.71
C GLU A 514 -35.53 -2.47 -59.99
#